data_AF-A0A2T1LWQ5-F1
#
_entry.id   AF-A0A2T1LWQ5-F1
#
_cell.length_a   1.000
_cell.length_b   1.000
_cell.length_c   1.000
_cell.angle_alpha   90.00
_cell.angle_beta   90.00
_cell.angle_gamma   90.00
#
_symmetry.space_group_name_H-M   'P 1'
#
loop_
_entity.id
_entity.type
_entity.pdbx_description
1 polymer ?
#
loop_
_entity_poly.entity_id
_entity_poly.type
_entity_poly.pdbx_seq_one_letter_code
_entity_poly.pdbx_strand_id
1 'polypeptide(L)'
;MDNVNTQKILGFFIEESKEHLETIEQGILNLSATANDAEQVNEMFRAAHSIKGGAAMLGYNRIQKTAHRLEDAFKVLREHRVTIDQKLESLLLKSYDALNELIEKLQGPFGLQDDEAEAIISQVEPTFGELQNHLASLLTPSGVPKTSPNEKVQKDWGTKVRDLLKQMLQLFKLEANTATRQQLQNLCTQLGQLAPHDSGWQKLIKMAQTAIANPKHSYHTLAPVIIKELKLASDFIELGQNQRITPSTELQYLAAAKLPQILVTLEPKSVANTLLQMFNQQQVSQIIQLLQSAQ
;
A
#
# COMPACT_ATOMS: atom_id res chain seq x y z
N MET A 1 27.45 8.39 12.25
CA MET A 1 27.71 8.28 10.80
C MET A 1 28.59 9.45 10.42
N ASP A 2 29.76 9.19 9.84
CA ASP A 2 30.75 10.23 9.54
C ASP A 2 30.20 11.22 8.51
N ASN A 3 30.34 12.52 8.77
CA ASN A 3 29.83 13.60 7.93
C ASN A 3 30.33 13.48 6.47
N VAL A 4 31.58 13.04 6.29
CA VAL A 4 32.20 12.77 4.99
C VAL A 4 31.48 11.66 4.20
N ASN A 5 31.00 10.61 4.87
CA ASN A 5 30.28 9.53 4.19
C ASN A 5 28.88 9.99 3.75
N THR A 6 28.24 10.83 4.55
CA THR A 6 26.91 11.39 4.26
C THR A 6 26.96 12.31 3.04
N GLN A 7 27.97 13.18 2.94
CA GLN A 7 28.17 14.05 1.79
C GLN A 7 28.46 13.27 0.50
N LYS A 8 29.23 12.17 0.57
CA LYS A 8 29.47 11.30 -0.59
C LYS A 8 28.21 10.61 -1.08
N ILE A 9 27.42 10.03 -0.16
CA ILE A 9 26.15 9.37 -0.50
C ILE A 9 25.18 10.39 -1.13
N LEU A 10 25.12 11.60 -0.59
CA LEU A 10 24.31 12.68 -1.16
C LEU A 10 24.77 13.04 -2.58
N GLY A 11 26.08 13.17 -2.80
CA GLY A 11 26.64 13.44 -4.13
C GLY A 11 26.22 12.39 -5.16
N PHE A 12 26.35 11.10 -4.83
CA PHE A 12 25.93 10.01 -5.71
C PHE A 12 24.42 10.03 -5.99
N PHE A 13 23.61 10.25 -4.95
CA PHE A 13 22.16 10.35 -5.13
C PHE A 13 21.78 11.49 -6.08
N ILE A 14 22.44 12.63 -5.98
CA ILE A 14 22.15 13.77 -6.86
C ILE A 14 22.57 13.45 -8.31
N GLU A 15 23.73 12.85 -8.51
CA GLU A 15 24.22 12.45 -9.84
C GLU A 15 23.27 11.45 -10.51
N GLU A 16 22.89 10.38 -9.80
CA GLU A 16 21.91 9.39 -10.26
C GLU A 16 20.53 10.03 -10.52
N SER A 17 20.10 10.94 -9.65
CA SER A 17 18.83 11.65 -9.84
C SER A 17 18.83 12.50 -11.10
N LYS A 18 19.97 13.06 -11.51
CA LYS A 18 20.08 13.84 -12.76
C LYS A 18 19.95 12.95 -14.00
N GLU A 19 20.56 11.77 -14.01
CA GLU A 19 20.37 10.80 -15.11
C GLU A 19 18.90 10.36 -15.23
N HIS A 20 18.25 10.14 -14.09
CA HIS A 20 16.83 9.82 -14.06
C HIS A 20 15.95 10.99 -14.49
N LEU A 21 16.29 12.22 -14.10
CA LEU A 21 15.59 13.43 -14.56
C LEU A 21 15.70 13.60 -16.07
N GLU A 22 16.87 13.39 -16.67
CA GLU A 22 17.05 13.43 -18.12
C GLU A 22 16.15 12.39 -18.82
N THR A 23 16.11 11.16 -18.29
CA THR A 23 15.22 10.10 -18.82
C THR A 23 13.74 10.53 -18.78
N ILE A 24 13.32 11.13 -17.66
CA ILE A 24 11.95 11.62 -17.48
C ILE A 24 11.65 12.77 -18.44
N GLU A 25 12.54 13.75 -18.54
CA GLU A 25 12.38 14.93 -19.40
C GLU A 25 12.23 14.53 -20.87
N GLN A 26 13.13 13.70 -21.38
CA GLN A 26 13.09 13.25 -22.78
C GLN A 26 11.80 12.47 -23.08
N GLY A 27 11.34 11.66 -22.12
CA GLY A 27 10.08 10.94 -22.23
C GLY A 27 8.85 11.85 -22.20
N ILE A 28 8.88 12.95 -21.43
CA ILE A 28 7.78 13.93 -21.41
C ILE A 28 7.80 14.81 -22.67
N LEU A 29 8.97 15.26 -23.15
CA LEU A 29 9.07 16.09 -24.35
C LEU A 29 8.61 15.34 -25.62
N ASN A 30 8.70 14.01 -25.62
CA ASN A 30 8.21 13.14 -26.70
C ASN A 30 6.99 12.31 -26.29
N LEU A 31 6.18 12.81 -25.35
CA LEU A 31 5.14 12.03 -24.65
C LEU A 31 4.19 11.28 -25.58
N SER A 32 3.81 11.85 -26.73
CA SER A 32 2.94 11.16 -27.69
C SER A 32 3.57 9.91 -28.30
N ALA A 33 4.88 9.92 -28.58
CA ALA A 33 5.61 8.76 -29.07
C ALA A 33 5.88 7.79 -27.92
N THR A 34 6.38 8.33 -26.80
CA THR A 34 6.70 7.57 -25.59
C THR A 34 5.49 6.82 -25.05
N ALA A 35 4.31 7.43 -24.94
CA ALA A 35 3.09 6.77 -24.46
C ALA A 35 2.61 5.60 -25.35
N ASN A 36 3.11 5.50 -26.59
CA ASN A 36 2.82 4.38 -27.49
C ASN A 36 3.89 3.27 -27.43
N ASP A 37 5.00 3.52 -26.73
CA ASP A 37 6.11 2.60 -26.51
C ASP A 37 6.16 2.15 -25.04
N ALA A 38 5.75 0.91 -24.79
CA ALA A 38 5.67 0.36 -23.45
C ALA A 38 7.04 0.29 -22.74
N GLU A 39 8.15 0.22 -23.49
CA GLU A 39 9.50 0.21 -22.92
C GLU A 39 9.87 1.61 -22.41
N GLN A 40 9.69 2.64 -23.22
CA GLN A 40 9.99 4.03 -22.82
C GLN A 40 9.13 4.50 -21.63
N VAL A 41 7.83 4.16 -21.59
CA VAL A 41 7.00 4.48 -20.42
C VAL A 41 7.51 3.75 -19.16
N ASN A 42 7.99 2.50 -19.32
CA ASN A 42 8.57 1.76 -18.21
C ASN A 42 9.90 2.37 -17.73
N GLU A 43 10.72 2.91 -18.63
CA GLU A 43 11.95 3.62 -18.28
C GLU A 43 11.64 4.87 -17.46
N MET A 44 10.68 5.70 -17.89
CA MET A 44 10.23 6.86 -17.13
C MET A 44 9.68 6.48 -15.74
N PHE A 45 8.86 5.42 -15.69
CA PHE A 45 8.33 4.89 -14.42
C PHE A 45 9.45 4.44 -13.47
N ARG A 46 10.47 3.73 -13.99
CA ARG A 46 11.62 3.28 -13.20
C ARG A 46 12.47 4.45 -12.73
N ALA A 47 12.74 5.42 -13.58
CA ALA A 47 13.49 6.62 -13.24
C ALA A 47 12.81 7.39 -12.07
N ALA A 48 11.50 7.62 -12.16
CA ALA A 48 10.75 8.26 -11.07
C ALA A 48 10.75 7.40 -9.78
N HIS A 49 10.61 6.08 -9.90
CA HIS A 49 10.66 5.15 -8.77
C HIS A 49 12.03 5.15 -8.06
N SER A 50 13.13 5.20 -8.82
CA SER A 50 14.48 5.28 -8.28
C SER A 50 14.73 6.57 -7.51
N ILE A 51 14.35 7.73 -8.08
CA ILE A 51 14.44 9.02 -7.38
C ILE A 51 13.63 9.00 -6.07
N LYS A 52 12.40 8.48 -6.12
CA LYS A 52 11.57 8.32 -4.91
C LYS A 52 12.26 7.47 -3.85
N GLY A 53 12.84 6.33 -4.26
CA GLY A 53 13.55 5.40 -3.37
C GLY A 53 14.77 6.05 -2.71
N GLY A 54 15.62 6.70 -3.49
CA GLY A 54 16.80 7.41 -3.00
C GLY A 54 16.44 8.57 -2.05
N ALA A 55 15.43 9.37 -2.42
CA ALA A 55 14.94 10.47 -1.59
C ALA A 55 14.38 9.96 -0.25
N ALA A 56 13.64 8.85 -0.26
CA ALA A 56 13.13 8.23 0.96
C ALA A 56 14.26 7.71 1.87
N MET A 57 15.30 7.09 1.29
CA MET A 57 16.46 6.60 2.03
C MET A 57 17.22 7.73 2.72
N LEU A 58 17.28 8.90 2.10
CA LEU A 58 17.98 10.08 2.60
C LEU A 58 17.10 11.05 3.41
N GLY A 59 15.80 10.77 3.55
CA GLY A 59 14.86 11.57 4.33
C GLY A 59 14.35 12.85 3.63
N TYR A 60 14.56 12.99 2.32
CA TYR A 60 14.07 14.12 1.53
C TYR A 60 12.60 13.95 1.14
N ASN A 61 11.71 14.14 2.12
CA ASN A 61 10.27 13.89 1.99
C ASN A 61 9.61 14.69 0.86
N ARG A 62 10.06 15.92 0.56
CA ARG A 62 9.50 16.74 -0.52
C ARG A 62 9.84 16.16 -1.90
N ILE A 63 11.11 15.79 -2.12
CA ILE A 63 11.55 15.11 -3.34
C ILE A 63 10.83 13.77 -3.49
N GLN A 64 10.75 12.98 -2.42
CA GLN A 64 10.02 11.70 -2.42
C GLN A 64 8.56 11.89 -2.85
N LYS A 65 7.87 12.91 -2.29
CA LYS A 65 6.46 13.19 -2.62
C LYS A 65 6.31 13.56 -4.09
N THR A 66 7.16 14.45 -4.61
CA THR A 66 7.11 14.90 -6.01
C THR A 66 7.42 13.76 -6.98
N ALA A 67 8.48 12.98 -6.73
CA ALA A 67 8.83 11.81 -7.55
C ALA A 67 7.70 10.77 -7.56
N HIS A 68 7.04 10.55 -6.42
CA HIS A 68 5.89 9.65 -6.34
C HIS A 68 4.70 10.14 -7.18
N ARG A 69 4.45 11.45 -7.30
CA ARG A 69 3.39 11.98 -8.18
C ARG A 69 3.66 11.69 -9.66
N LEU A 70 4.91 11.83 -10.09
CA LEU A 70 5.33 11.47 -11.44
C LEU A 70 5.24 9.96 -11.67
N GLU A 71 5.70 9.15 -10.71
CA GLU A 71 5.59 7.68 -10.77
C GLU A 71 4.13 7.22 -10.92
N ASP A 72 3.19 7.80 -10.16
CA ASP A 72 1.76 7.50 -10.27
C ASP A 72 1.22 7.85 -11.66
N ALA A 73 1.62 8.99 -12.23
CA ALA A 73 1.21 9.40 -13.56
C ALA A 73 1.76 8.45 -14.65
N PHE A 74 3.04 8.08 -14.58
CA PHE A 74 3.65 7.16 -15.53
C PHE A 74 3.10 5.74 -15.38
N LYS A 75 2.72 5.34 -14.16
CA LYS A 75 1.98 4.09 -13.94
C LYS A 75 0.66 4.08 -14.70
N VAL A 76 -0.09 5.19 -14.72
CA VAL A 76 -1.33 5.28 -15.50
C VAL A 76 -1.05 5.11 -17.00
N LEU A 77 -0.04 5.80 -17.53
CA LEU A 77 0.37 5.66 -18.93
C LEU A 77 0.84 4.24 -19.28
N ARG A 78 1.47 3.55 -18.33
CA ARG A 78 1.93 2.17 -18.49
C ARG A 78 0.75 1.18 -18.56
N GLU A 79 -0.26 1.42 -17.73
CA GLU A 79 -1.38 0.49 -17.52
C GLU A 79 -2.54 0.73 -18.49
N HIS A 80 -2.61 1.91 -19.12
CA HIS A 80 -3.73 2.31 -19.96
C HIS A 80 -3.27 3.02 -21.23
N ARG A 81 -4.00 2.81 -22.34
CA ARG A 81 -3.85 3.62 -23.55
C ARG A 81 -4.54 4.96 -23.32
N VAL A 82 -3.75 6.01 -23.11
CA VAL A 82 -4.22 7.38 -22.90
C VAL A 82 -4.00 8.20 -24.17
N THR A 83 -5.01 8.94 -24.61
CA THR A 83 -4.82 9.94 -25.66
C THR A 83 -4.04 11.12 -25.09
N ILE A 84 -2.82 11.32 -25.58
CA ILE A 84 -1.95 12.41 -25.13
C ILE A 84 -2.46 13.73 -25.70
N ASP A 85 -2.75 14.67 -24.81
CA ASP A 85 -3.06 16.05 -25.14
C ASP A 85 -2.01 17.01 -24.57
N GLN A 86 -1.97 18.24 -25.10
CA GLN A 86 -1.01 19.25 -24.69
C GLN A 86 -1.12 19.61 -23.20
N LYS A 87 -2.33 19.47 -22.63
CA LYS A 87 -2.58 19.74 -21.22
C LYS A 87 -1.87 18.71 -20.33
N LEU A 88 -1.94 17.42 -20.66
CA LEU A 88 -1.24 16.38 -19.93
C LEU A 88 0.27 16.60 -19.95
N GLU A 89 0.83 16.86 -21.13
CA GLU A 89 2.26 17.15 -21.30
C GLU A 89 2.69 18.35 -20.44
N SER A 90 1.93 19.45 -20.48
CA SER A 90 2.21 20.66 -19.69
C SER A 90 2.17 20.41 -18.18
N LEU A 91 1.24 19.56 -17.70
CA LEU A 91 1.12 19.23 -16.28
C LEU A 91 2.26 18.32 -15.80
N LEU A 92 2.72 17.40 -16.67
CA LEU A 92 3.89 16.56 -16.41
C LEU A 92 5.18 17.38 -16.40
N LEU A 93 5.38 18.30 -17.35
CA LEU A 93 6.54 19.20 -17.37
C LEU A 93 6.62 20.04 -16.09
N LYS A 94 5.53 20.69 -15.67
CA LYS A 94 5.50 21.45 -14.40
C LYS A 94 5.83 20.60 -13.18
N SER A 95 5.40 19.32 -13.18
CA SER A 95 5.71 18.39 -12.09
C SER A 95 7.17 17.96 -12.11
N TYR A 96 7.74 17.79 -13.30
CA TYR A 96 9.16 17.55 -13.53
C TYR A 96 10.01 18.76 -13.11
N ASP A 97 9.65 19.98 -13.51
CA ASP A 97 10.35 21.22 -13.18
C ASP A 97 10.52 21.37 -11.66
N ALA A 98 9.45 21.11 -10.90
CA ALA A 98 9.50 21.13 -9.44
C ALA A 98 10.42 20.05 -8.86
N LEU A 99 10.47 18.86 -9.47
CA LEU A 99 11.39 17.81 -9.04
C LEU A 99 12.84 18.20 -9.34
N ASN A 100 13.10 18.71 -10.55
CA ASN A 100 14.42 19.16 -10.96
C ASN A 100 14.90 20.29 -10.06
N GLU A 101 14.07 21.31 -9.79
CA GLU A 101 14.42 22.42 -8.90
C GLU A 101 14.80 21.94 -7.49
N LEU A 102 14.03 21.01 -6.91
CA LEU A 102 14.37 20.43 -5.59
C LEU A 102 15.72 19.70 -5.60
N ILE A 103 16.05 18.98 -6.68
CA ILE A 103 17.35 18.29 -6.84
C ILE A 103 18.48 19.29 -7.08
N GLU A 104 18.26 20.37 -7.84
CA GLU A 104 19.24 21.44 -8.04
C GLU A 104 19.56 22.16 -6.72
N LYS A 105 18.54 22.42 -5.90
CA LYS A 105 18.71 23.04 -4.57
C LYS A 105 19.58 22.19 -3.63
N LEU A 106 19.55 20.85 -3.76
CA LEU A 106 20.47 19.98 -3.02
C LEU A 106 21.95 20.19 -3.38
N GLN A 107 22.25 20.63 -4.61
CA GLN A 107 23.62 20.96 -5.03
C GLN A 107 24.09 22.33 -4.54
N GLY A 108 23.15 23.18 -4.11
CA GLY A 108 23.47 24.51 -3.62
C GLY A 108 24.42 24.46 -2.43
N PRO A 109 25.19 25.54 -2.19
CA PRO A 109 26.16 25.61 -1.09
C PRO A 109 25.52 25.44 0.31
N PHE A 110 24.20 25.66 0.41
CA PHE A 110 23.42 25.53 1.63
C PHE A 110 22.55 24.26 1.66
N GLY A 111 22.58 23.43 0.60
CA GLY A 111 21.64 22.33 0.41
C GLY A 111 20.18 22.80 0.28
N LEU A 112 19.25 21.85 0.33
CA LEU A 112 17.82 22.14 0.28
C LEU A 112 17.33 22.65 1.64
N GLN A 113 16.97 23.94 1.69
CA GLN A 113 16.37 24.55 2.89
C GLN A 113 14.86 24.24 2.95
N ASP A 114 14.32 24.12 4.16
CA ASP A 114 12.92 23.72 4.38
C ASP A 114 11.92 24.75 3.84
N ASP A 115 12.22 26.04 3.94
CA ASP A 115 11.37 27.14 3.44
C ASP A 115 11.36 27.21 1.91
N GLU A 116 12.52 27.03 1.27
CA GLU A 116 12.61 26.90 -0.19
C GLU A 116 11.85 25.68 -0.68
N ALA A 117 12.04 24.52 -0.04
CA ALA A 117 11.34 23.29 -0.39
C ALA A 117 9.82 23.44 -0.25
N GLU A 118 9.36 24.09 0.82
CA GLU A 118 7.94 24.37 1.02
C GLU A 118 7.37 25.33 -0.02
N ALA A 119 8.12 26.36 -0.40
CA ALA A 119 7.70 27.30 -1.44
C ALA A 119 7.53 26.61 -2.80
N ILE A 120 8.48 25.76 -3.19
CA ILE A 120 8.41 24.97 -4.44
C ILE A 120 7.18 24.05 -4.41
N ILE A 121 6.99 23.31 -3.32
CA ILE A 121 5.87 22.38 -3.18
C ILE A 121 4.52 23.09 -3.19
N SER A 122 4.40 24.21 -2.48
CA SER A 122 3.17 25.01 -2.45
C SER A 122 2.77 25.52 -3.84
N GLN A 123 3.75 25.90 -4.67
CA GLN A 123 3.52 26.34 -6.04
C GLN A 123 3.04 25.21 -6.96
N VAL A 124 3.55 23.99 -6.81
CA VAL A 124 3.22 22.85 -7.69
C VAL A 124 2.06 21.98 -7.17
N GLU A 125 1.66 22.10 -5.90
CA GLU A 125 0.57 21.29 -5.32
C GLU A 125 -0.75 21.37 -6.12
N PRO A 126 -1.19 22.55 -6.64
CA PRO A 126 -2.37 22.62 -7.51
C PRO A 126 -2.20 21.81 -8.80
N THR A 127 -1.00 21.85 -9.40
CA THR A 127 -0.64 21.09 -10.60
C THR A 127 -0.81 19.59 -10.37
N PHE A 128 -0.42 19.06 -9.21
CA PHE A 128 -0.61 17.64 -8.90
C PHE A 128 -2.09 17.24 -8.86
N GLY A 129 -2.94 18.11 -8.28
CA GLY A 129 -4.39 17.90 -8.28
C GLY A 129 -4.97 17.93 -9.70
N GLU A 130 -4.55 18.90 -10.52
CA GLU A 130 -4.96 19.01 -11.92
C GLU A 130 -4.50 17.82 -12.76
N LEU A 131 -3.25 17.37 -12.60
CA LEU A 131 -2.70 16.19 -13.29
C LEU A 131 -3.51 14.94 -12.98
N GLN A 132 -3.78 14.68 -11.70
CA GLN A 132 -4.57 13.53 -11.28
C GLN A 132 -5.99 13.58 -11.86
N ASN A 133 -6.66 14.72 -11.79
CA ASN A 133 -8.01 14.89 -12.32
C ASN A 133 -8.04 14.75 -13.84
N HIS A 134 -7.03 15.28 -14.53
CA HIS A 134 -6.92 15.23 -15.98
C HIS A 134 -6.70 13.80 -16.47
N LEU A 135 -5.73 13.08 -15.88
CA LEU A 135 -5.51 11.66 -16.16
C LEU A 135 -6.78 10.84 -15.93
N ALA A 136 -7.49 11.06 -14.82
CA ALA A 136 -8.76 10.39 -14.55
C ALA A 136 -9.81 10.67 -15.65
N SER A 137 -9.88 11.91 -16.16
CA SER A 137 -10.80 12.27 -17.23
C SER A 137 -10.44 11.64 -18.58
N LEU A 138 -9.15 11.43 -18.87
CA LEU A 138 -8.69 10.79 -20.10
C LEU A 138 -8.93 9.27 -20.09
N LEU A 139 -8.98 8.65 -18.92
CA LEU A 139 -9.32 7.23 -18.76
C LEU A 139 -10.82 6.96 -18.95
N THR A 140 -11.66 7.99 -18.86
CA THR A 140 -13.10 7.86 -19.13
C THR A 140 -13.38 8.18 -20.60
N PRO A 141 -13.88 7.22 -21.41
CA PRO A 141 -14.17 7.48 -22.81
C PRO A 141 -15.28 8.54 -22.93
N SER A 142 -14.96 9.64 -23.62
CA SER A 142 -15.86 10.75 -23.96
C SER A 142 -17.15 10.24 -24.58
N GLY A 143 -18.29 10.49 -23.92
CA GLY A 143 -19.60 10.14 -24.47
C GLY A 143 -20.82 10.26 -23.56
N VAL A 144 -20.71 10.70 -22.30
CA VAL A 144 -21.90 10.98 -21.47
C VAL A 144 -21.75 12.34 -20.78
N PRO A 145 -22.69 13.29 -20.97
CA PRO A 145 -22.66 14.56 -20.28
C PRO A 145 -22.75 14.37 -18.76
N LYS A 146 -21.90 15.12 -18.04
CA LYS A 146 -21.85 15.20 -16.58
C LYS A 146 -23.20 15.60 -16.02
N THR A 147 -23.98 14.61 -15.58
CA THR A 147 -24.81 14.64 -14.38
C THR A 147 -25.23 13.20 -14.10
N SER A 148 -24.50 12.50 -13.23
CA SER A 148 -25.06 11.30 -12.58
C SER A 148 -24.48 11.07 -11.19
N PRO A 149 -25.27 10.56 -10.23
CA PRO A 149 -24.97 10.58 -8.79
C PRO A 149 -23.82 9.66 -8.33
N ASN A 150 -23.16 8.95 -9.25
CA ASN A 150 -22.29 7.81 -8.94
C ASN A 150 -20.83 8.19 -8.60
N GLU A 151 -20.41 9.44 -8.88
CA GLU A 151 -19.04 9.91 -8.60
C GLU A 151 -18.80 10.15 -7.08
N LYS A 152 -19.88 10.44 -6.32
CA LYS A 152 -19.82 10.48 -4.84
C LYS A 152 -19.61 9.11 -4.24
N VAL A 153 -20.15 8.04 -4.84
CA VAL A 153 -20.10 6.67 -4.31
C VAL A 153 -18.70 6.06 -4.44
N GLN A 154 -17.95 6.41 -5.49
CA GLN A 154 -16.62 5.84 -5.76
C GLN A 154 -15.48 6.55 -4.99
N LYS A 155 -15.59 7.86 -4.73
CA LYS A 155 -14.68 8.56 -3.79
C LYS A 155 -14.95 8.17 -2.32
N ASP A 156 -16.19 7.81 -2.02
CA ASP A 156 -16.64 7.31 -0.71
C ASP A 156 -16.12 5.89 -0.44
N TRP A 157 -16.04 5.02 -1.46
CA TRP A 157 -15.45 3.68 -1.36
C TRP A 157 -14.03 3.68 -0.77
N GLY A 158 -13.09 4.32 -1.46
CA GLY A 158 -11.67 4.27 -1.08
C GLY A 158 -11.39 4.92 0.27
N THR A 159 -12.20 5.91 0.63
CA THR A 159 -12.16 6.57 1.94
C THR A 159 -12.67 5.61 3.02
N LYS A 160 -13.84 4.97 2.81
CA LYS A 160 -14.41 3.99 3.73
C LYS A 160 -13.49 2.79 3.96
N VAL A 161 -12.91 2.21 2.90
CA VAL A 161 -11.97 1.10 3.05
C VAL A 161 -10.74 1.52 3.85
N ARG A 162 -10.15 2.67 3.52
CA ARG A 162 -8.97 3.19 4.23
C ARG A 162 -9.23 3.41 5.71
N ASP A 163 -10.40 3.94 6.06
CA ASP A 163 -10.77 4.19 7.45
C ASP A 163 -11.04 2.90 8.22
N LEU A 164 -11.64 1.89 7.60
CA LEU A 164 -11.78 0.56 8.19
C LEU A 164 -10.42 -0.13 8.39
N LEU A 165 -9.51 -0.05 7.42
CA LEU A 165 -8.15 -0.61 7.55
C LEU A 165 -7.34 0.10 8.64
N LYS A 166 -7.49 1.41 8.80
CA LYS A 166 -6.88 2.15 9.93
C LYS A 166 -7.40 1.66 11.28
N GLN A 167 -8.71 1.44 11.42
CA GLN A 167 -9.30 0.88 12.64
C GLN A 167 -8.78 -0.53 12.92
N MET A 168 -8.68 -1.38 11.89
CA MET A 168 -8.08 -2.72 12.03
C MET A 168 -6.63 -2.63 12.52
N LEU A 169 -5.82 -1.74 11.95
CA LEU A 169 -4.44 -1.51 12.39
C LEU A 169 -4.36 -1.05 13.85
N GLN A 170 -5.30 -0.21 14.31
CA GLN A 170 -5.37 0.19 15.73
C GLN A 170 -5.67 -1.01 16.63
N LEU A 171 -6.62 -1.87 16.25
CA LEU A 171 -6.94 -3.08 17.02
C LEU A 171 -5.80 -4.10 17.03
N PHE A 172 -5.08 -4.26 15.90
CA PHE A 172 -3.92 -5.14 15.83
C PHE A 172 -2.75 -4.69 16.72
N LYS A 173 -2.70 -3.43 17.15
CA LYS A 173 -1.71 -2.92 18.12
C LYS A 173 -2.05 -3.26 19.57
N LEU A 174 -3.28 -3.70 19.85
CA LEU A 174 -3.73 -4.08 21.19
C LEU A 174 -3.40 -5.54 21.49
N GLU A 175 -3.55 -5.94 22.75
CA GLU A 175 -3.43 -7.34 23.13
C GLU A 175 -4.56 -8.19 22.52
N ALA A 176 -4.19 -9.39 22.05
CA ALA A 176 -5.11 -10.32 21.44
C ALA A 176 -6.00 -10.97 22.51
N ASN A 177 -7.30 -10.67 22.48
CA ASN A 177 -8.31 -11.26 23.35
C ASN A 177 -9.62 -11.45 22.58
N THR A 178 -10.60 -12.11 23.20
CA THR A 178 -11.89 -12.41 22.56
C THR A 178 -12.62 -11.14 22.09
N ALA A 179 -12.55 -10.05 22.86
CA ALA A 179 -13.23 -8.80 22.53
C ALA A 179 -12.60 -8.10 21.32
N THR A 180 -11.27 -7.96 21.29
CA THR A 180 -10.56 -7.34 20.15
C THR A 180 -10.69 -8.18 18.87
N ARG A 181 -10.74 -9.51 18.99
CA ARG A 181 -10.99 -10.41 17.85
C ARG A 181 -12.41 -10.26 17.31
N GLN A 182 -13.40 -10.12 18.19
CA GLN A 182 -14.79 -9.87 17.77
C GLN A 182 -14.93 -8.52 17.05
N GLN A 183 -14.25 -7.48 17.54
CA GLN A 183 -14.22 -6.18 16.87
C GLN A 183 -13.58 -6.25 15.48
N LEU A 184 -12.46 -6.98 15.33
CA LEU A 184 -11.83 -7.22 14.04
C LEU A 184 -12.76 -8.00 13.08
N GLN A 185 -13.48 -9.01 13.56
CA GLN A 185 -14.47 -9.74 12.76
C GLN A 185 -15.63 -8.84 12.31
N ASN A 186 -16.07 -7.91 13.15
CA ASN A 186 -17.08 -6.92 12.79
C ASN A 186 -16.58 -5.97 11.70
N LEU A 187 -15.33 -5.50 11.79
CA LEU A 187 -14.71 -4.67 10.74
C LEU A 187 -14.59 -5.42 9.41
N CYS A 188 -14.21 -6.70 9.43
CA CYS A 188 -14.24 -7.53 8.22
C CYS A 188 -15.65 -7.68 7.66
N THR A 189 -16.68 -7.77 8.51
CA THR A 189 -18.08 -7.84 8.06
C THR A 189 -18.49 -6.53 7.35
N GLN A 190 -18.13 -5.37 7.92
CA GLN A 190 -18.36 -4.06 7.29
C GLN A 190 -17.63 -3.93 5.95
N LEU A 191 -16.36 -4.39 5.89
CA LEU A 191 -15.60 -4.48 4.65
C LEU A 191 -16.25 -5.42 3.63
N GLY A 192 -16.88 -6.52 4.06
CA GLY A 192 -17.63 -7.41 3.17
C GLY A 192 -18.87 -6.75 2.56
N GLN A 193 -19.64 -6.01 3.37
CA GLN A 193 -20.87 -5.32 2.94
C GLN A 193 -20.64 -4.22 1.91
N LEU A 194 -19.41 -3.72 1.89
CA LEU A 194 -18.95 -2.70 0.97
C LEU A 194 -19.03 -3.22 -0.50
N ALA A 195 -18.67 -4.48 -0.78
CA ALA A 195 -18.77 -5.09 -2.12
C ALA A 195 -19.44 -6.47 -2.05
N PRO A 196 -20.78 -6.53 -1.86
CA PRO A 196 -21.49 -7.78 -1.57
C PRO A 196 -21.58 -8.72 -2.78
N HIS A 197 -21.50 -8.19 -3.99
CA HIS A 197 -21.63 -8.95 -5.24
C HIS A 197 -20.29 -9.43 -5.80
N ASP A 198 -19.17 -9.06 -5.19
CA ASP A 198 -17.84 -9.45 -5.65
C ASP A 198 -17.37 -10.76 -5.00
N SER A 199 -17.26 -11.82 -5.80
CA SER A 199 -16.95 -13.16 -5.28
C SER A 199 -15.51 -13.30 -4.75
N GLY A 200 -14.54 -12.62 -5.37
CA GLY A 200 -13.14 -12.63 -4.95
C GLY A 200 -12.97 -11.93 -3.60
N TRP A 201 -13.59 -10.77 -3.47
CA TRP A 201 -13.64 -9.98 -2.24
C TRP A 201 -14.32 -10.73 -1.10
N GLN A 202 -15.51 -11.30 -1.34
CA GLN A 202 -16.19 -12.09 -0.30
C GLN A 202 -15.34 -13.28 0.18
N LYS A 203 -14.65 -13.95 -0.75
CA LYS A 203 -13.75 -15.06 -0.40
C LYS A 203 -12.58 -14.58 0.46
N LEU A 204 -11.96 -13.47 0.09
CA LEU A 204 -10.86 -12.85 0.83
C LEU A 204 -11.28 -12.45 2.26
N ILE A 205 -12.42 -11.77 2.38
CA ILE A 205 -12.98 -11.35 3.68
C ILE A 205 -13.25 -12.55 4.57
N LYS A 206 -13.88 -13.61 4.03
CA LYS A 206 -14.16 -14.83 4.79
C LYS A 206 -12.89 -15.51 5.30
N MET A 207 -11.83 -15.52 4.50
CA MET A 207 -10.55 -16.09 4.92
C MET A 207 -9.86 -15.25 5.98
N ALA A 208 -9.86 -13.92 5.84
CA ALA A 208 -9.37 -13.01 6.87
C ALA A 208 -10.14 -13.21 8.19
N GLN A 209 -11.47 -13.34 8.15
CA GLN A 209 -12.29 -13.64 9.33
C GLN A 209 -11.91 -14.96 9.98
N THR A 210 -11.68 -16.00 9.18
CA THR A 210 -11.27 -17.33 9.67
C THR A 210 -9.90 -17.27 10.36
N ALA A 211 -8.94 -16.57 9.75
CA ALA A 211 -7.61 -16.36 10.33
C ALA A 211 -7.65 -15.53 11.63
N ILE A 212 -8.47 -14.47 11.68
CA ILE A 212 -8.67 -13.62 12.86
C ILE A 212 -9.35 -14.38 14.01
N ALA A 213 -10.32 -15.24 13.68
CA ALA A 213 -11.04 -16.04 14.67
C ALA A 213 -10.13 -17.06 15.37
N ASN A 214 -9.00 -17.43 14.78
CA ASN A 214 -8.06 -18.38 15.37
C ASN A 214 -7.27 -17.74 16.52
N PRO A 215 -7.48 -18.17 17.79
CA PRO A 215 -6.83 -17.56 18.96
C PRO A 215 -5.32 -17.79 19.00
N LYS A 216 -4.78 -18.76 18.24
CA LYS A 216 -3.34 -19.10 18.23
C LYS A 216 -2.50 -18.14 17.40
N HIS A 217 -3.10 -17.41 16.47
CA HIS A 217 -2.38 -16.45 15.65
C HIS A 217 -2.22 -15.14 16.39
N SER A 218 -0.98 -14.71 16.59
CA SER A 218 -0.70 -13.39 17.15
C SER A 218 -1.15 -12.29 16.17
N TYR A 219 -1.52 -11.13 16.70
CA TYR A 219 -1.83 -9.97 15.86
C TYR A 219 -0.62 -9.49 15.05
N HIS A 220 0.59 -9.70 15.57
CA HIS A 220 1.83 -9.43 14.82
C HIS A 220 1.96 -10.29 13.56
N THR A 221 1.51 -11.55 13.61
CA THR A 221 1.49 -12.47 12.45
C THR A 221 0.36 -12.13 11.48
N LEU A 222 -0.83 -11.79 11.99
CA LEU A 222 -2.01 -11.55 11.17
C LEU A 222 -1.99 -10.21 10.43
N ALA A 223 -1.61 -9.13 11.13
CA ALA A 223 -1.70 -7.77 10.62
C ALA A 223 -1.00 -7.54 9.28
N PRO A 224 0.28 -7.92 9.07
CA PRO A 224 0.98 -7.62 7.82
C PRO A 224 0.38 -8.34 6.62
N VAL A 225 -0.18 -9.54 6.81
CA VAL A 225 -0.80 -10.32 5.73
C VAL A 225 -2.18 -9.76 5.41
N ILE A 226 -3.05 -9.63 6.43
CA ILE A 226 -4.44 -9.23 6.25
C ILE A 226 -4.55 -7.79 5.74
N ILE A 227 -3.80 -6.85 6.31
CA ILE A 227 -3.88 -5.44 5.89
C ILE A 227 -3.36 -5.26 4.47
N LYS A 228 -2.24 -5.92 4.11
CA LYS A 228 -1.67 -5.88 2.77
C LYS A 228 -2.64 -6.42 1.73
N GLU A 229 -3.24 -7.59 1.99
CA GLU A 229 -4.15 -8.21 1.02
C GLU A 229 -5.45 -7.45 0.88
N LEU A 230 -6.06 -6.99 1.97
CA LEU A 230 -7.28 -6.19 1.90
C LEU A 230 -7.04 -4.86 1.18
N LYS A 231 -5.89 -4.21 1.41
CA LYS A 231 -5.53 -2.99 0.69
C LYS A 231 -5.35 -3.26 -0.80
N LEU A 232 -4.55 -4.27 -1.16
CA LEU A 232 -4.31 -4.65 -2.54
C LEU A 232 -5.61 -5.01 -3.29
N ALA A 233 -6.48 -5.80 -2.65
CA ALA A 233 -7.76 -6.16 -3.23
C ALA A 233 -8.69 -4.95 -3.40
N SER A 234 -8.70 -4.01 -2.45
CA SER A 234 -9.45 -2.77 -2.60
C SER A 234 -8.96 -1.91 -3.76
N ASP A 235 -7.64 -1.87 -4.00
CA ASP A 235 -7.05 -1.16 -5.14
C ASP A 235 -7.49 -1.83 -6.46
N PHE A 236 -7.56 -3.17 -6.50
CA PHE A 236 -8.09 -3.87 -7.68
C PHE A 236 -9.56 -3.55 -7.94
N ILE A 237 -10.40 -3.42 -6.91
CA ILE A 237 -11.80 -3.01 -7.08
C ILE A 237 -11.89 -1.57 -7.61
N GLU A 238 -11.09 -0.65 -7.07
CA GLU A 238 -11.05 0.74 -7.54
C GLU A 238 -10.64 0.84 -9.01
N LEU A 239 -9.73 -0.03 -9.45
CA LEU A 239 -9.27 -0.12 -10.84
C LEU A 239 -10.18 -0.96 -11.75
N GLY A 240 -11.30 -1.51 -11.24
CA GLY A 240 -12.20 -2.39 -12.00
C GLY A 240 -11.58 -3.73 -12.40
N GLN A 241 -10.52 -4.16 -11.71
CA GLN A 241 -9.76 -5.38 -11.96
C GLN A 241 -10.14 -6.52 -10.98
N ASN A 242 -11.42 -6.61 -10.65
CA ASN A 242 -11.99 -7.52 -9.65
C ASN A 242 -11.59 -9.00 -9.85
N GLN A 243 -11.41 -9.42 -11.10
CA GLN A 243 -10.93 -10.74 -11.51
C GLN A 243 -9.54 -11.11 -10.95
N ARG A 244 -8.75 -10.13 -10.51
CA ARG A 244 -7.42 -10.35 -9.91
C ARG A 244 -7.46 -10.60 -8.40
N ILE A 245 -8.63 -10.47 -7.77
CA ILE A 245 -8.77 -10.63 -6.32
C ILE A 245 -8.76 -12.12 -5.99
N THR A 246 -7.58 -12.61 -5.63
CA THR A 246 -7.37 -13.98 -5.20
C THR A 246 -6.62 -13.99 -3.86
N PRO A 247 -7.13 -14.66 -2.82
CA PRO A 247 -6.44 -14.78 -1.54
C PRO A 247 -5.09 -15.47 -1.67
N SER A 248 -4.05 -14.92 -1.05
CA SER A 248 -2.71 -15.49 -1.15
C SER A 248 -2.61 -16.86 -0.45
N THR A 249 -1.62 -17.66 -0.84
CA THR A 249 -1.33 -18.94 -0.17
C THR A 249 -1.03 -18.75 1.32
N GLU A 250 -0.41 -17.62 1.71
CA GLU A 250 -0.12 -17.29 3.10
C GLU A 250 -1.41 -17.14 3.92
N LEU A 251 -2.37 -16.35 3.41
CA LEU A 251 -3.67 -16.20 4.06
C LEU A 251 -4.48 -17.50 4.03
N GLN A 252 -4.34 -18.32 2.99
CA GLN A 252 -4.89 -19.67 2.96
C GLN A 252 -4.33 -20.53 4.08
N TYR A 253 -3.02 -20.52 4.32
CA TYR A 253 -2.42 -21.25 5.44
C TYR A 253 -2.88 -20.73 6.80
N LEU A 254 -2.92 -19.41 7.00
CA LEU A 254 -3.40 -18.82 8.24
C LEU A 254 -4.87 -19.19 8.53
N ALA A 255 -5.72 -19.22 7.50
CA ALA A 255 -7.11 -19.61 7.62
C ALA A 255 -7.32 -21.14 7.72
N ALA A 256 -6.48 -21.94 7.06
CA ALA A 256 -6.59 -23.39 7.01
C ALA A 256 -5.86 -24.12 8.16
N ALA A 257 -5.12 -23.39 9.00
CA ALA A 257 -4.43 -23.93 10.16
C ALA A 257 -5.42 -24.70 11.07
N LYS A 258 -5.50 -26.02 10.86
CA LYS A 258 -6.25 -26.96 11.71
C LYS A 258 -5.70 -26.84 13.13
N LEU A 259 -6.58 -26.93 14.13
CA LEU A 259 -6.20 -27.14 15.54
C LEU A 259 -5.02 -28.12 15.58
N PRO A 260 -3.90 -27.82 16.26
CA PRO A 260 -2.81 -28.77 16.34
C PRO A 260 -3.33 -30.04 16.98
N GLN A 261 -3.15 -31.15 16.28
CA GLN A 261 -3.15 -32.46 16.91
C GLN A 261 -1.89 -32.51 17.79
N ILE A 262 -2.08 -32.83 19.06
CA ILE A 262 -0.95 -33.05 19.97
C ILE A 262 -0.44 -34.45 19.65
N LEU A 263 0.80 -34.56 19.16
CA LEU A 263 1.50 -35.83 19.22
C LEU A 263 1.97 -36.01 20.67
N VAL A 264 1.13 -36.63 21.48
CA VAL A 264 1.42 -36.91 22.88
C VAL A 264 2.43 -38.06 22.91
N THR A 265 3.65 -37.84 23.37
CA THR A 265 4.55 -38.93 23.72
C THR A 265 3.93 -39.72 24.88
N LEU A 266 4.05 -41.06 24.91
CA LEU A 266 3.45 -41.93 25.94
C LEU A 266 3.94 -41.68 27.38
N GLU A 267 4.84 -40.72 27.59
CA GLU A 267 5.43 -40.33 28.88
C GLU A 267 4.65 -39.16 29.52
N PRO A 268 3.91 -39.38 30.63
CA PRO A 268 3.04 -38.36 31.25
C PRO A 268 3.75 -37.05 31.63
N LYS A 269 5.04 -37.11 32.01
CA LYS A 269 5.84 -35.93 32.35
C LYS A 269 6.09 -35.04 31.15
N SER A 270 6.37 -35.62 29.99
CA SER A 270 6.55 -34.88 28.74
C SER A 270 5.26 -34.19 28.33
N VAL A 271 4.11 -34.87 28.50
CA VAL A 271 2.78 -34.28 28.29
C VAL A 271 2.56 -33.07 29.19
N ALA A 272 2.80 -33.22 30.50
CA ALA A 272 2.63 -32.14 31.46
C ALA A 272 3.52 -30.93 31.15
N ASN A 273 4.79 -31.17 30.79
CA ASN A 273 5.72 -30.10 30.41
C ASN A 273 5.27 -29.36 29.14
N THR A 274 4.83 -30.10 28.12
CA THR A 274 4.29 -29.49 26.90
C THR A 274 3.03 -28.68 27.19
N LEU A 275 2.12 -29.18 28.04
CA LEU A 275 0.92 -28.44 28.43
C LEU A 275 1.27 -27.14 29.20
N LEU A 276 2.24 -27.18 30.12
CA LEU A 276 2.67 -26.01 30.88
C LEU A 276 3.39 -24.95 30.04
N GLN A 277 4.05 -25.34 28.94
CA GLN A 277 4.65 -24.40 27.99
C GLN A 277 3.63 -23.71 27.09
N MET A 278 2.47 -24.34 26.87
CA MET A 278 1.49 -23.89 25.88
C MET A 278 0.23 -23.27 26.49
N PHE A 279 -0.09 -23.57 27.74
CA PHE A 279 -1.29 -23.13 28.42
C PHE A 279 -0.93 -22.39 29.71
N ASN A 280 -1.69 -21.35 30.04
CA ASN A 280 -1.51 -20.66 31.31
C ASN A 280 -2.04 -21.51 32.49
N GLN A 281 -1.70 -21.14 33.72
CA GLN A 281 -2.06 -21.92 34.91
C GLN A 281 -3.57 -22.16 35.07
N GLN A 282 -4.40 -21.19 34.69
CA GLN A 282 -5.86 -21.30 34.79
C GLN A 282 -6.40 -22.33 33.79
N GLN A 283 -5.88 -22.30 32.56
CA GLN A 283 -6.22 -23.26 31.51
C GLN A 283 -5.73 -24.67 31.83
N VAL A 284 -4.51 -24.80 32.36
CA VAL A 284 -3.96 -26.10 32.81
C VAL A 284 -4.81 -26.69 33.93
N SER A 285 -5.24 -25.87 34.90
CA SER A 285 -6.11 -26.31 35.99
C SER A 285 -7.48 -26.80 35.48
N GLN A 286 -8.04 -26.11 34.50
CA GLN A 286 -9.31 -26.51 33.88
C GLN A 286 -9.17 -27.81 33.07
N ILE A 287 -8.04 -28.00 32.38
CA ILE A 287 -7.72 -29.26 31.69
C ILE A 287 -7.62 -30.41 32.70
N ILE A 288 -6.94 -30.21 33.83
CA ILE A 288 -6.81 -31.22 34.90
C ILE A 288 -8.19 -31.59 35.45
N GLN A 289 -9.06 -30.61 35.73
CA GLN A 289 -10.42 -30.86 36.19
C GLN A 289 -11.25 -31.67 35.19
N LEU A 290 -11.17 -31.33 33.90
CA LEU A 290 -11.88 -32.06 32.84
C LEU A 290 -11.38 -33.51 32.73
N LEU A 291 -10.07 -33.74 32.82
CA LEU A 291 -9.48 -35.09 32.78
C LEU A 291 -9.87 -35.93 34.01
N GLN A 292 -9.98 -35.31 35.18
CA GLN A 292 -10.42 -35.98 36.42
C GLN A 292 -11.92 -36.30 36.40
N SER A 293 -12.73 -35.49 35.71
CA SER A 293 -14.18 -35.71 35.56
C SER A 293 -14.56 -36.71 34.47
N ALA A 294 -13.60 -37.13 33.64
CA ALA A 294 -13.80 -38.02 32.49
C ALA A 294 -13.54 -39.51 32.82
N GLN A 295 -13.43 -39.87 34.10
CA GLN A 295 -13.42 -41.25 34.60
C GLN A 295 -14.80 -41.69 35.10
#